data_AF-T1AV90-F1
#
_entry.id   AF-T1AV90-F1
#
_cell.length_a   1.000
_cell.length_b   1.000
_cell.length_c   1.000
_cell.angle_alpha   90.00
_cell.angle_beta   90.00
_cell.angle_gamma   90.00
#
_symmetry.space_group_name_H-M   'P 1'
#
loop_
_entity.id
_entity.type
_entity.pdbx_description
1 polymer ?
#
loop_
_entity_poly.entity_id
_entity_poly.type
_entity_poly.pdbx_seq_one_letter_code
_entity_poly.pdbx_strand_id
1 'polypeptide(L)'
;MTHQSDCWLIAGSLRVLGAPPVEFRNAYSIEPPAKKGACLRWISENAALGKLQGTFSLLERCIVSIYQSEANGYHGAEHYSRIDPEHYQASGALLLGARQLSSWEILLTREPAPA
;
A
#
# COMPACT_ATOMS: atom_id res chain seq x y z
N MET A 1 -6.21 -7.02 -10.03
CA MET A 1 -5.44 -5.92 -10.67
C MET A 1 -5.90 -5.83 -12.11
N THR A 2 -6.19 -4.62 -12.59
CA THR A 2 -6.66 -4.37 -13.95
C THR A 2 -5.71 -3.40 -14.64
N HIS A 3 -5.17 -3.77 -15.80
CA HIS A 3 -4.32 -2.89 -16.60
C HIS A 3 -5.19 -2.10 -17.58
N GLN A 4 -5.15 -0.78 -17.49
CA GLN A 4 -5.68 0.14 -18.50
C GLN A 4 -4.52 0.69 -19.35
N SER A 5 -4.83 1.42 -20.42
CA SER A 5 -3.81 1.99 -21.32
C SER A 5 -2.87 2.96 -20.60
N ASP A 6 -3.41 3.74 -19.66
CA ASP A 6 -2.71 4.88 -19.06
C ASP A 6 -2.37 4.64 -17.57
N CYS A 7 -2.96 3.63 -16.95
CA CYS A 7 -2.74 3.29 -15.55
C CYS A 7 -3.01 1.82 -15.24
N TRP A 8 -2.45 1.32 -14.14
CA TRP A 8 -2.82 0.04 -13.54
C TRP A 8 -3.65 0.31 -12.28
N LEU A 9 -4.79 -0.35 -12.19
CA LEU A 9 -5.67 -0.26 -11.03
C LEU A 9 -5.47 -1.46 -10.12
N ILE A 10 -5.09 -1.18 -8.87
CA ILE A 10 -5.02 -2.16 -7.79
C ILE A 10 -6.07 -1.79 -6.76
N ALA A 11 -7.13 -2.61 -6.70
CA ALA A 11 -8.09 -2.58 -5.60
C ALA A 11 -7.86 -3.78 -4.71
N GLY A 12 -7.83 -3.56 -3.40
CA GLY A 12 -7.77 -4.61 -2.39
C GLY A 12 -8.55 -4.18 -1.16
N SER A 13 -9.00 -5.16 -0.37
CA SER A 13 -9.49 -4.89 0.96
C SER A 13 -8.63 -5.58 2.01
N LEU A 14 -8.41 -4.89 3.12
CA LEU A 14 -7.80 -5.43 4.32
C LEU A 14 -8.89 -5.58 5.37
N ARG A 15 -9.13 -6.81 5.81
CA ARG A 15 -10.10 -7.10 6.87
C ARG A 15 -9.37 -7.42 8.16
N VAL A 16 -9.52 -6.54 9.15
CA VAL A 16 -9.04 -6.75 10.51
C VAL A 16 -10.10 -7.54 11.28
N LEU A 17 -9.77 -8.75 11.70
CA LEU A 17 -10.67 -9.68 12.40
C LEU A 17 -10.80 -9.35 13.90
N GLY A 18 -11.16 -8.10 14.21
CA GLY A 18 -11.50 -7.65 15.57
C GLY A 18 -12.96 -7.92 15.95
N ALA A 19 -13.41 -7.37 17.08
CA ALA A 19 -14.80 -7.37 17.51
C ALA A 19 -15.29 -5.92 17.72
N PRO A 20 -15.93 -5.28 16.72
CA PRO A 20 -16.34 -5.83 15.41
C PRO A 20 -15.19 -5.87 14.38
N PRO A 21 -15.29 -6.71 13.33
CA PRO A 21 -14.34 -6.69 12.22
C PRO A 21 -14.39 -5.35 11.47
N VAL A 22 -13.22 -4.85 11.09
CA VAL A 22 -13.10 -3.62 10.30
C VAL A 22 -12.55 -3.96 8.93
N GLU A 23 -13.19 -3.48 7.86
CA GLU A 23 -12.71 -3.62 6.49
C GLU A 23 -12.21 -2.26 5.98
N PHE A 24 -10.97 -2.24 5.50
CA PHE A 24 -10.37 -1.12 4.79
C PHE A 24 -10.34 -1.46 3.31
N ARG A 25 -10.70 -0.51 2.44
CA ARG A 25 -10.58 -0.66 0.99
C ARG A 25 -9.52 0.29 0.49
N ASN A 26 -8.55 -0.27 -0.22
CA ASN A 26 -7.50 0.50 -0.87
C ASN A 26 -7.68 0.38 -2.38
N ALA A 27 -7.77 1.52 -3.05
CA ALA A 27 -7.80 1.61 -4.50
C ALA A 27 -6.66 2.52 -4.95
N TYR A 28 -5.70 1.94 -5.67
CA TYR A 28 -4.54 2.62 -6.19
C TYR A 28 -4.65 2.73 -7.70
N SER A 29 -4.40 3.93 -8.22
CA SER A 29 -4.07 4.14 -9.63
C SER A 29 -2.56 4.31 -9.76
N ILE A 30 -1.92 3.38 -10.45
CA ILE A 30 -0.46 3.30 -10.59
C ILE A 30 -0.10 3.66 -12.02
N GLU A 31 0.83 4.58 -12.18
CA GLU A 31 1.36 4.92 -13.49
C GLU A 31 2.33 3.84 -13.97
N PRO A 32 2.24 3.42 -15.25
CA PRO A 32 3.22 2.50 -15.82
C PRO A 32 4.63 3.09 -15.72
N PRO A 33 5.67 2.28 -15.46
CA PRO A 33 7.03 2.78 -15.31
C PRO A 33 7.52 3.45 -16.59
N ALA A 34 7.93 4.71 -16.52
CA ALA A 34 8.46 5.45 -17.66
C ALA A 34 9.80 4.88 -18.17
N LYS A 35 10.59 4.25 -17.28
CA LYS A 35 11.87 3.60 -17.58
C LYS A 35 12.09 2.42 -16.64
N LYS A 36 12.88 1.43 -17.07
CA LYS A 36 13.28 0.29 -16.24
C LYS A 36 14.05 0.80 -15.00
N GLY A 37 13.64 0.40 -13.80
CA GLY A 37 14.23 0.82 -12.54
C GLY A 37 13.71 2.15 -11.97
N ALA A 38 12.77 2.82 -12.65
CA ALA A 38 12.08 3.97 -12.08
C ALA A 38 11.08 3.53 -10.99
N CYS A 39 10.85 4.38 -10.00
CA CYS A 39 9.78 4.19 -9.03
C CYS A 39 8.42 4.27 -9.74
N LEU A 40 7.45 3.47 -9.29
CA LEU A 40 6.07 3.50 -9.79
C LEU A 40 5.29 4.55 -9.01
N ARG A 41 4.86 5.63 -9.67
CA ARG A 41 4.01 6.64 -9.04
C ARG A 41 2.60 6.09 -8.87
N TRP A 42 1.96 6.44 -7.77
CA TRP A 42 0.58 6.04 -7.51
C TRP A 42 -0.20 7.12 -6.77
N ILE A 43 -1.52 7.09 -6.95
CA ILE A 43 -2.48 7.88 -6.18
C ILE A 43 -3.56 6.97 -5.59
N SER A 44 -4.11 7.36 -4.44
CA SER A 44 -5.22 6.68 -3.79
C SER A 44 -6.14 7.66 -3.08
N GLU A 45 -7.44 7.38 -3.07
CA GLU A 45 -8.42 8.14 -2.29
C GLU A 45 -8.77 7.35 -1.03
N ASN A 46 -8.51 7.93 0.14
CA ASN A 46 -8.85 7.33 1.42
C ASN A 46 -9.83 8.23 2.18
N ALA A 47 -10.94 7.66 2.66
CA ALA A 47 -11.98 8.44 3.33
C ALA A 47 -11.50 9.17 4.61
N ALA A 48 -10.49 8.63 5.30
CA ALA A 48 -9.95 9.22 6.54
C ALA A 48 -8.73 10.12 6.29
N LEU A 49 -7.87 9.75 5.33
CA LEU A 49 -6.61 10.44 5.07
C LEU A 49 -6.68 11.43 3.90
N GLY A 50 -7.78 11.41 3.15
CA GLY A 50 -7.95 12.15 1.90
C GLY A 50 -7.16 11.53 0.75
N LYS A 51 -6.89 12.35 -0.27
CA LYS A 51 -6.07 11.95 -1.41
C LYS A 51 -4.62 11.76 -0.98
N LEU A 52 -4.08 10.58 -1.27
CA LEU A 52 -2.70 10.18 -1.06
C LEU A 52 -2.00 10.05 -2.40
N GLN A 53 -0.73 10.43 -2.42
CA GLN A 53 0.18 10.15 -3.54
C GLN A 53 1.49 9.63 -3.02
N GLY A 54 2.11 8.75 -3.80
CA GLY A 54 3.34 8.11 -3.40
C GLY A 54 4.05 7.40 -4.53
N THR A 55 5.07 6.66 -4.13
CA THR A 55 5.88 5.87 -5.04
C THR A 55 6.12 4.48 -4.49
N PHE A 56 6.01 3.46 -5.33
CA PHE A 56 6.56 2.14 -5.05
C PHE A 56 7.97 2.02 -5.62
N SER A 57 8.92 1.61 -4.78
CA SER A 57 10.22 1.08 -5.18
C SER A 57 10.14 -0.44 -5.15
N LEU A 58 10.38 -1.08 -6.29
CA LEU A 58 10.43 -2.53 -6.41
C LEU A 58 11.88 -2.99 -6.24
N LEU A 59 12.17 -3.69 -5.15
CA LEU A 59 13.44 -4.36 -4.89
C LEU A 59 13.28 -5.86 -5.16
N GLU A 60 14.40 -6.60 -5.15
CA GLU A 60 14.37 -8.04 -5.48
C GLU A 60 13.44 -8.87 -4.60
N ARG A 61 13.32 -8.52 -3.32
CA ARG A 61 12.57 -9.29 -2.31
C ARG A 61 11.53 -8.48 -1.54
N CYS A 62 11.44 -7.19 -1.81
CA CYS A 62 10.52 -6.31 -1.11
C CYS A 62 10.04 -5.15 -1.97
N ILE A 63 8.94 -4.57 -1.54
CA ILE A 63 8.36 -3.34 -2.09
C ILE A 63 8.38 -2.31 -0.98
N VAL A 64 8.89 -1.11 -1.29
CA VAL A 64 8.84 0.03 -0.37
C VAL A 64 7.91 1.07 -0.97
N SER A 65 6.90 1.47 -0.21
CA SER A 65 6.00 2.56 -0.53
C SER A 65 6.32 3.75 0.36
N ILE A 66 6.48 4.93 -0.21
CA ILE A 66 6.56 6.19 0.54
C ILE A 66 5.47 7.10 -0.02
N TYR A 67 4.69 7.71 0.87
CA TYR A 67 3.52 8.48 0.48
C TYR A 67 3.26 9.66 1.39
N GLN A 68 2.49 10.59 0.87
CA GLN A 68 2.00 11.75 1.56
C GLN A 68 0.60 12.14 1.07
N SER A 69 -0.14 12.83 1.91
CA SER A 69 -1.33 13.57 1.50
C SER A 69 -0.93 14.98 1.08
N GLU A 70 -1.57 15.49 0.03
CA GLU A 70 -1.38 16.87 -0.42
C GLU A 70 -1.96 17.90 0.55
N ALA A 71 -3.00 17.55 1.30
CA ALA A 71 -3.87 18.55 1.94
C ALA A 71 -3.63 18.71 3.44
N ASN A 72 -3.19 17.67 4.15
CA ASN A 72 -3.32 17.60 5.62
C ASN A 72 -2.03 17.19 6.35
N GLY A 73 -0.89 17.13 5.65
CA GLY A 73 0.42 16.86 6.24
C GLY A 73 0.65 15.40 6.67
N TYR A 74 -0.31 14.50 6.41
CA TYR A 74 -0.10 13.07 6.60
C TYR A 74 0.97 12.57 5.65
N HIS A 75 1.87 11.73 6.16
CA HIS A 75 2.83 11.00 5.34
C HIS A 75 3.24 9.72 6.05
N GLY A 76 3.79 8.79 5.29
CA GLY A 76 4.14 7.50 5.82
C GLY A 76 4.98 6.68 4.87
N ALA A 77 5.37 5.53 5.36
CA ALA A 77 6.03 4.52 4.58
C ALA A 77 5.47 3.14 4.91
N GLU A 78 5.44 2.29 3.91
CA GLU A 78 5.14 0.87 4.06
C GLU A 78 6.24 0.04 3.40
N HIS A 79 6.58 -1.06 4.05
CA HIS A 79 7.51 -2.05 3.56
C HIS A 79 6.79 -3.39 3.49
N TYR A 80 6.84 -4.02 2.33
CA TYR A 80 6.26 -5.33 2.07
C TYR A 80 7.40 -6.28 1.68
N SER A 81 7.61 -7.33 2.46
CA SER A 81 8.64 -8.34 2.18
C SER A 81 8.05 -9.73 2.05
N ARG A 82 8.57 -10.50 1.09
CA ARG A 82 8.23 -11.91 0.95
C ARG A 82 9.11 -12.75 1.88
N ILE A 83 8.47 -13.53 2.76
CA ILE A 83 9.16 -14.51 3.61
C ILE A 83 9.36 -15.79 2.78
N ASP A 84 8.26 -16.33 2.23
CA ASP A 84 8.23 -17.53 1.39
C ASP A 84 7.07 -17.42 0.36
N PRO A 85 6.74 -18.45 -0.44
CA PRO A 85 5.62 -18.37 -1.40
C PRO A 85 4.24 -18.05 -0.82
N GLU A 86 3.98 -18.44 0.42
CA GLU A 86 2.67 -18.36 1.05
C GLU A 86 2.61 -17.30 2.17
N HIS A 87 3.76 -16.87 2.69
CA HIS A 87 3.85 -15.90 3.78
C HIS A 87 4.60 -14.63 3.39
N TYR A 88 4.03 -13.49 3.77
CA TYR A 88 4.54 -12.15 3.54
C TYR A 88 4.47 -11.36 4.84
N GLN A 89 5.31 -10.34 4.96
CA GLN A 89 5.26 -9.38 6.05
C GLN A 89 5.02 -7.99 5.49
N ALA A 90 4.18 -7.22 6.16
CA ALA A 90 4.01 -5.80 5.94
C ALA A 90 4.31 -5.04 7.23
N SER A 91 5.09 -3.97 7.14
CA SER A 91 5.30 -3.03 8.24
C SER A 91 5.19 -1.61 7.74
N GLY A 92 4.77 -0.70 8.60
CA GLY A 92 4.59 0.68 8.19
C GLY A 92 4.33 1.63 9.34
N ALA A 93 4.41 2.91 9.01
CA ALA A 93 4.08 3.99 9.93
C ALA A 93 3.35 5.12 9.20
N LEU A 94 2.41 5.73 9.92
CA LEU A 94 1.72 6.95 9.53
C LEU A 94 2.09 8.07 10.50
N LEU A 95 2.46 9.22 9.94
CA LEU A 95 2.91 10.41 10.65
C LEU A 95 2.05 11.61 10.26
N LEU A 96 1.98 12.59 11.17
CA LEU A 96 1.51 13.94 10.93
C LEU A 96 2.62 14.91 11.38
N GLY A 97 3.29 15.53 10.41
CA GLY A 97 4.56 16.21 10.69
C GLY A 97 5.57 15.24 11.34
N ALA A 98 6.27 15.66 12.39
CA ALA A 98 7.23 14.78 13.08
C ALA A 98 6.59 13.78 14.06
N ARG A 99 5.26 13.80 14.23
CA ARG A 99 4.57 12.95 15.20
C ARG A 99 4.11 11.65 14.52
N GLN A 100 4.55 10.51 15.06
CA GLN A 100 3.99 9.22 14.71
C GLN A 100 2.56 9.10 15.27
N LEU A 101 1.61 8.82 14.37
CA LEU A 101 0.20 8.59 14.73
C LEU A 101 -0.11 7.11 14.89
N SER A 102 0.47 6.28 14.03
CA SER A 102 0.28 4.84 14.05
C SER A 102 1.50 4.14 13.46
N SER A 103 1.74 2.91 13.90
CA SER A 103 2.69 1.98 13.30
C SER A 103 2.13 0.57 13.41
N TRP A 104 2.48 -0.28 12.45
CA TRP A 104 2.00 -1.64 12.41
C TRP A 104 3.06 -2.59 11.87
N GLU A 105 2.91 -3.84 12.27
CA GLU A 105 3.57 -5.00 11.70
C GLU A 105 2.53 -6.10 11.54
N ILE A 106 2.46 -6.69 10.36
CA ILE A 106 1.41 -7.61 9.96
C ILE A 106 2.06 -8.79 9.24
N LEU A 107 1.68 -10.00 9.64
CA LEU A 107 1.92 -11.20 8.87
C LEU A 107 0.73 -11.43 7.93
N LEU A 108 1.00 -11.56 6.64
CA LEU A 108 0.03 -11.81 5.61
C LEU A 108 0.21 -13.23 5.09
N THR A 109 -0.85 -14.03 5.15
CA THR A 109 -0.89 -15.37 4.57
C THR A 109 -1.69 -15.30 3.27
N ARG A 110 -1.16 -15.91 2.22
CA ARG A 110 -1.84 -16.01 0.93
C ARG A 110 -3.13 -16.80 1.10
N GLU A 111 -4.24 -16.24 0.63
CA GLU A 111 -5.50 -16.98 0.59
C GLU A 111 -5.39 -18.07 -0.49
N PRO A 112 -5.81 -19.32 -0.20
CA PRO A 112 -5.87 -20.37 -1.21
C PRO A 112 -6.74 -19.92 -2.38
N ALA A 113 -6.34 -20.26 -3.61
CA ALA A 113 -7.20 -20.01 -4.75
C ALA A 113 -8.54 -20.76 -4.56
N PRO A 114 -9.69 -20.12 -4.84
CA PRO A 114 -10.96 -20.83 -4.86
C PRO A 114 -10.87 -21.99 -5.86
N ALA A 115 -11.41 -23.15 -5.47
CA ALA A 115 -11.43 -24.39 -6.26
C ALA A 115 -12.24 -24.25 -7.56
#